data_AF-A0A0P7WPX0-F1
#
_entry.id   AF-A0A0P7WPX0-F1
#
_cell.length_a   1.000
_cell.length_b   1.000
_cell.length_c   1.000
_cell.angle_alpha   90.00
_cell.angle_beta   90.00
_cell.angle_gamma   90.00
#
_symmetry.space_group_name_H-M   'P 1'
#
loop_
_entity.id
_entity.type
_entity.pdbx_description
1 polymer ?
#
loop_
_entity_poly.entity_id
_entity_poly.type
_entity_poly.pdbx_seq_one_letter_code
_entity_poly.pdbx_strand_id
1 'polypeptide(L)'
;MNIFRSAFLVAFFLSVAFTLRAQTLPTFAEPVIEKVENAGKAAFEQRFADIIMTGSGFQGGTVVDQLPTSEIRSRLQAVFGDPTVTLDDFIGMENVRPGNSVQFEYWFVVNDSIPMIVLDIDGPFTRGLVYAGSIEYIDFMPEIKRTFSGKLMGVNRPGNFEDVFYSPERRKWFRITYRDGEYTTDEINRPARFNQLNLN
;
A
#
# COMPACT_ATOMS: atom_id res chain seq x y z
N MET A 1 68.86 -46.08 -11.24
CA MET A 1 68.77 -44.85 -12.03
C MET A 1 67.32 -44.39 -12.01
N ASN A 2 67.09 -43.16 -11.52
CA ASN A 2 65.84 -42.38 -11.46
C ASN A 2 64.77 -42.86 -10.46
N ILE A 3 64.49 -42.23 -9.30
CA ILE A 3 64.19 -40.82 -8.90
C ILE A 3 62.67 -40.63 -8.69
N PHE A 4 62.31 -40.59 -7.39
CA PHE A 4 61.40 -39.66 -6.71
C PHE A 4 59.87 -39.61 -6.95
N ARG A 5 59.20 -39.37 -5.81
CA ARG A 5 58.00 -38.55 -5.53
C ARG A 5 56.65 -39.21 -5.78
N SER A 6 55.60 -38.99 -5.00
CA SER A 6 55.36 -38.39 -3.68
C SER A 6 53.88 -38.66 -3.39
N ALA A 7 53.52 -38.81 -2.12
CA ALA A 7 52.15 -38.87 -1.65
C ALA A 7 51.33 -37.63 -2.08
N PHE A 8 50.03 -37.79 -2.36
CA PHE A 8 49.01 -36.80 -2.01
C PHE A 8 47.62 -37.43 -2.02
N LEU A 9 47.07 -37.66 -0.82
CA LEU A 9 45.64 -37.81 -0.58
C LEU A 9 44.98 -36.45 -0.88
N VAL A 10 43.93 -36.43 -1.71
CA VAL A 10 43.03 -35.28 -1.81
C VAL A 10 41.63 -35.77 -1.47
N ALA A 11 41.24 -35.54 -0.21
CA ALA A 11 39.86 -35.63 0.23
C ALA A 11 39.14 -34.37 -0.24
N PHE A 12 38.18 -34.53 -1.16
CA PHE A 12 37.38 -33.45 -1.71
C PHE A 12 36.16 -33.24 -0.80
N PHE A 13 36.31 -32.49 0.29
CA PHE A 13 35.19 -31.98 1.06
C PHE A 13 34.68 -30.70 0.40
N LEU A 14 33.64 -30.85 -0.43
CA LEU A 14 32.92 -29.74 -1.03
C LEU A 14 31.96 -29.16 0.01
N SER A 15 32.45 -28.23 0.84
CA SER A 15 31.60 -27.40 1.69
C SER A 15 30.90 -26.35 0.83
N VAL A 16 29.66 -26.64 0.44
CA VAL A 16 28.73 -25.64 -0.09
C VAL A 16 28.42 -24.67 1.05
N ALA A 17 29.16 -23.58 1.11
CA ALA A 17 28.82 -22.44 1.95
C ALA A 17 27.56 -21.78 1.37
N PHE A 18 26.39 -22.20 1.86
CA PHE A 18 25.16 -21.44 1.69
C PHE A 18 25.33 -20.12 2.45
N THR A 19 25.75 -19.06 1.76
CA THR A 19 25.68 -17.72 2.31
C THR A 19 24.22 -17.30 2.37
N LEU A 20 23.54 -17.63 3.47
CA LEU A 20 22.35 -16.92 3.90
C LEU A 20 22.78 -15.47 4.13
N ARG A 21 22.54 -14.59 3.15
CA ARG A 21 22.52 -13.15 3.40
C ARG A 21 21.32 -12.89 4.31
N ALA A 22 21.54 -12.91 5.61
CA ALA A 22 20.67 -12.18 6.52
C ALA A 22 20.70 -10.72 6.04
N GLN A 23 19.61 -10.22 5.46
CA GLN A 23 19.45 -8.80 5.21
C GLN A 23 19.34 -8.13 6.58
N THR A 24 20.47 -7.74 7.14
CA THR A 24 20.50 -6.81 8.27
C THR A 24 20.02 -5.47 7.72
N LEU A 25 18.72 -5.19 7.80
CA LEU A 25 18.21 -3.83 7.63
C LEU A 25 18.93 -2.98 8.68
N PRO A 26 19.64 -1.90 8.29
CA PRO A 26 20.28 -1.03 9.28
C PRO A 26 19.18 -0.46 10.18
N THR A 27 19.27 -0.76 11.48
CA THR A 27 18.30 -0.44 12.54
C THR A 27 18.04 1.08 12.74
N PHE A 28 18.62 1.95 11.90
CA PHE A 28 18.53 3.41 12.01
C PHE A 28 18.32 4.15 10.66
N ALA A 29 18.13 3.43 9.55
CA ALA A 29 17.86 4.11 8.28
C ALA A 29 16.36 4.43 8.16
N GLU A 30 16.03 5.64 7.69
CA GLU A 30 14.64 6.02 7.41
C GLU A 30 14.06 5.07 6.35
N PRO A 31 12.85 4.50 6.57
CA PRO A 31 12.21 3.62 5.60
C PRO A 31 12.08 4.26 4.21
N VAL A 32 12.53 3.53 3.19
CA VAL A 32 12.28 3.89 1.79
C VAL A 32 10.93 3.33 1.40
N ILE A 33 9.99 4.21 1.06
CA ILE A 33 8.60 3.85 0.72
C ILE A 33 8.39 4.12 -0.76
N GLU A 34 8.24 3.06 -1.55
CA GLU A 34 8.02 3.15 -2.98
C GLU A 34 6.60 2.76 -3.33
N LYS A 35 5.91 3.62 -4.08
CA LYS A 35 4.54 3.38 -4.51
C LYS A 35 4.51 2.43 -5.69
N VAL A 36 3.59 1.49 -5.65
CA VAL A 36 3.26 0.60 -6.76
C VAL A 36 2.23 1.30 -7.65
N GLU A 37 2.56 1.52 -8.91
CA GLU A 37 1.60 2.03 -9.90
C GLU A 37 0.58 0.96 -10.28
N ASN A 38 -0.58 1.36 -10.80
CA ASN A 38 -1.64 0.44 -11.21
C ASN A 38 -1.13 -0.70 -12.13
N ALA A 39 -0.24 -0.39 -13.09
CA ALA A 39 0.38 -1.38 -13.97
C ALA A 39 1.26 -2.43 -13.24
N GLY A 40 1.73 -2.11 -12.04
CA GLY A 40 2.53 -3.00 -11.19
C GLY A 40 1.70 -3.88 -10.24
N LYS A 41 0.38 -3.68 -10.17
CA LYS A 41 -0.53 -4.39 -9.27
C LYS A 41 -0.38 -5.91 -9.33
N ALA A 42 -0.45 -6.48 -10.54
CA ALA A 42 -0.36 -7.93 -10.73
C ALA A 42 0.98 -8.51 -10.25
N ALA A 43 2.09 -7.79 -10.47
CA ALA A 43 3.40 -8.20 -9.99
C ALA A 43 3.51 -8.12 -8.46
N PHE A 44 2.91 -7.11 -7.84
CA PHE A 44 2.82 -6.99 -6.39
C PHE A 44 2.04 -8.15 -5.77
N GLU A 45 0.83 -8.43 -6.30
CA GLU A 45 -0.01 -9.55 -5.85
C GLU A 45 0.74 -10.87 -5.98
N GLN A 46 1.37 -11.13 -7.13
CA GLN A 46 2.14 -12.36 -7.35
C GLN A 46 3.31 -12.48 -6.37
N ARG A 47 4.03 -11.38 -6.13
CA ARG A 47 5.22 -11.37 -5.27
C ARG A 47 4.88 -11.65 -3.81
N PHE A 48 3.74 -11.15 -3.34
CA PHE A 48 3.36 -11.18 -1.93
C PHE A 48 2.12 -12.06 -1.66
N ALA A 49 1.81 -12.99 -2.56
CA ALA A 49 0.63 -13.84 -2.50
C ALA A 49 0.53 -14.67 -1.20
N ASP A 50 1.68 -15.06 -0.63
CA ASP A 50 1.75 -15.90 0.57
C ASP A 50 1.83 -15.09 1.89
N ILE A 51 1.78 -13.75 1.80
CA ILE A 51 1.90 -12.88 2.99
C ILE A 51 0.54 -12.65 3.62
N ILE A 52 0.49 -12.84 4.95
CA ILE A 52 -0.67 -12.50 5.76
C ILE A 52 -0.64 -10.99 6.08
N MET A 53 -1.55 -10.26 5.45
CA MET A 53 -1.76 -8.84 5.70
C MET A 53 -2.60 -8.60 6.97
N THR A 54 -2.20 -7.63 7.78
CA THR A 54 -2.87 -7.22 9.02
C THR A 54 -2.71 -5.72 9.26
N GLY A 55 -3.62 -5.11 10.01
CA GLY A 55 -3.47 -3.74 10.52
C GLY A 55 -2.79 -3.64 11.88
N SER A 56 -2.51 -4.78 12.52
CA SER A 56 -1.74 -4.81 13.78
C SER A 56 -0.35 -4.23 13.58
N GLY A 57 0.15 -3.42 14.51
CA GLY A 57 1.45 -2.74 14.39
C GLY A 57 1.38 -1.32 13.80
N PHE A 58 0.34 -1.01 13.02
CA PHE A 58 0.01 0.38 12.63
C PHE A 58 -0.86 1.09 13.67
N GLN A 59 -1.09 0.45 14.82
CA GLN A 59 -1.81 0.99 15.96
C GLN A 59 -0.96 2.07 16.65
N GLY A 60 -1.56 3.22 16.91
CA GLY A 60 -0.88 4.41 17.40
C GLY A 60 -1.26 5.63 16.57
N GLY A 61 -1.59 6.73 17.25
CA GLY A 61 -2.09 7.95 16.62
C GLY A 61 -0.96 8.81 16.06
N THR A 62 -0.86 8.87 14.74
CA THR A 62 -0.17 9.92 14.00
C THR A 62 -1.13 11.08 13.72
N VAL A 63 -0.62 12.24 13.33
CA VAL A 63 -1.46 13.38 12.95
C VAL A 63 -2.40 13.02 11.80
N VAL A 64 -1.92 12.19 10.85
CA VAL A 64 -2.70 11.74 9.69
C VAL A 64 -3.94 10.96 10.11
N ASP A 65 -3.90 10.17 11.18
CA ASP A 65 -5.06 9.42 11.66
C ASP A 65 -6.20 10.32 12.15
N GLN A 66 -5.89 11.58 12.42
CA GLN A 66 -6.84 12.59 12.83
C GLN A 66 -7.24 13.53 11.70
N LEU A 67 -6.74 13.39 10.47
CA LEU A 67 -7.18 14.27 9.39
C LEU A 67 -8.45 13.73 8.71
N PRO A 68 -9.32 14.60 8.17
CA PRO A 68 -10.39 14.16 7.28
C PRO A 68 -9.83 13.35 6.11
N THR A 69 -10.49 12.27 5.72
CA THR A 69 -9.97 11.37 4.69
C THR A 69 -9.70 12.08 3.35
N SER A 70 -10.57 13.01 2.95
CA SER A 70 -10.36 13.83 1.75
C SER A 70 -9.09 14.68 1.80
N GLU A 71 -8.69 15.17 2.97
CA GLU A 71 -7.43 15.89 3.15
C GLU A 71 -6.23 14.94 3.04
N ILE A 72 -6.34 13.74 3.61
CA ILE A 72 -5.29 12.72 3.46
C ILE A 72 -5.15 12.35 1.98
N ARG A 73 -6.26 12.16 1.27
CA ARG A 73 -6.31 11.83 -0.15
C ARG A 73 -5.64 12.88 -1.04
N SER A 74 -5.85 14.18 -0.80
CA SER A 74 -5.17 15.24 -1.55
C SER A 74 -3.67 15.31 -1.23
N ARG A 75 -3.26 15.01 0.00
CA ARG A 75 -1.84 14.89 0.37
C ARG A 75 -1.19 13.67 -0.29
N LEU A 76 -1.88 12.54 -0.34
CA LEU A 76 -1.44 11.35 -1.08
C LEU A 76 -1.27 11.66 -2.56
N GLN A 77 -2.23 12.37 -3.17
CA GLN A 77 -2.11 12.83 -4.56
C GLN A 77 -0.87 13.69 -4.79
N ALA A 78 -0.56 14.60 -3.86
CA ALA A 78 0.60 15.47 -3.97
C ALA A 78 1.94 14.70 -3.89
N VAL A 79 2.02 13.66 -3.05
CA VAL A 79 3.26 12.92 -2.81
C VAL A 79 3.44 11.76 -3.79
N PHE A 80 2.37 11.04 -4.08
CA PHE A 80 2.40 9.75 -4.77
C PHE A 80 1.56 9.72 -6.06
N GLY A 81 0.86 10.80 -6.41
CA GLY A 81 -0.01 10.81 -7.59
C GLY A 81 -1.26 9.95 -7.40
N ASP A 82 -1.74 9.34 -8.50
CA ASP A 82 -3.02 8.63 -8.52
C ASP A 82 -3.01 7.35 -7.65
N PRO A 83 -4.16 6.84 -7.17
CA PRO A 83 -4.18 5.58 -6.43
C PRO A 83 -3.68 4.39 -7.26
N THR A 84 -3.20 3.34 -6.60
CA THR A 84 -2.88 2.07 -7.24
C THR A 84 -4.15 1.35 -7.69
N VAL A 85 -5.19 1.39 -6.85
CA VAL A 85 -6.49 0.76 -7.11
C VAL A 85 -7.60 1.77 -6.79
N THR A 86 -8.62 1.79 -7.63
CA THR A 86 -9.84 2.57 -7.49
C THR A 86 -11.06 1.69 -7.75
N LEU A 87 -12.26 2.25 -7.59
CA LEU A 87 -13.48 1.53 -7.91
C LEU A 87 -13.56 1.08 -9.39
N ASP A 88 -12.90 1.82 -10.30
CA ASP A 88 -12.88 1.52 -11.73
C ASP A 88 -12.15 0.19 -12.02
N ASP A 89 -11.21 -0.23 -11.17
CA ASP A 89 -10.49 -1.50 -11.31
C ASP A 89 -11.37 -2.74 -11.09
N PHE A 90 -12.56 -2.57 -10.51
CA PHE A 90 -13.50 -3.66 -10.26
C PHE A 90 -14.56 -3.79 -11.36
N ILE A 91 -14.58 -2.92 -12.36
CA ILE A 91 -15.53 -2.99 -13.48
C ILE A 91 -15.33 -4.31 -14.24
N GLY A 92 -16.42 -5.05 -14.43
CA GLY A 92 -16.42 -6.33 -15.14
C GLY A 92 -16.02 -7.54 -14.26
N MET A 93 -15.72 -7.34 -12.97
CA MET A 93 -15.51 -8.44 -12.03
C MET A 93 -16.86 -8.97 -11.51
N GLU A 94 -17.01 -10.31 -11.53
CA GLU A 94 -18.26 -10.96 -11.13
C GLU A 94 -18.49 -10.98 -9.60
N ASN A 95 -17.44 -10.86 -8.78
CA ASN A 95 -17.48 -11.07 -7.33
C ASN A 95 -16.87 -9.91 -6.53
N VAL A 96 -17.31 -8.68 -6.80
CA VAL A 96 -16.93 -7.52 -5.99
C VAL A 96 -17.72 -7.60 -4.69
N ARG A 97 -17.04 -7.88 -3.56
CA ARG A 97 -17.73 -7.93 -2.27
C ARG A 97 -18.19 -6.51 -1.90
N PRO A 98 -19.37 -6.31 -1.29
CA PRO A 98 -19.79 -5.00 -0.79
C PRO A 98 -18.79 -4.38 0.21
N GLY A 99 -18.01 -5.19 0.93
CA GLY A 99 -16.89 -4.75 1.77
C GLY A 99 -15.64 -4.28 0.99
N ASN A 100 -15.64 -4.39 -0.34
CA ASN A 100 -14.64 -3.82 -1.25
C ASN A 100 -15.10 -2.48 -1.81
N SER A 101 -16.11 -1.81 -1.24
CA SER A 101 -16.39 -0.41 -1.53
C SER A 101 -15.30 0.46 -0.92
N VAL A 102 -14.08 0.29 -1.40
CA VAL A 102 -12.97 1.18 -1.14
C VAL A 102 -13.11 2.39 -2.05
N GLN A 103 -12.85 3.59 -1.53
CA GLN A 103 -12.73 4.76 -2.40
C GLN A 103 -11.45 4.65 -3.23
N PHE A 104 -10.35 4.30 -2.58
CA PHE A 104 -9.04 4.15 -3.18
C PHE A 104 -8.13 3.25 -2.36
N GLU A 105 -7.09 2.72 -3.00
CA GLU A 105 -5.97 2.05 -2.34
C GLU A 105 -4.65 2.54 -2.93
N TYR A 106 -3.69 2.83 -2.05
CA TYR A 106 -2.29 3.04 -2.40
C TYR A 106 -1.47 1.87 -1.90
N TRP A 107 -0.76 1.24 -2.81
CA TRP A 107 0.08 0.08 -2.52
C TRP A 107 1.54 0.50 -2.54
N PHE A 108 2.31 -0.07 -1.63
CA PHE A 108 3.70 0.29 -1.43
C PHE A 108 4.57 -0.93 -1.18
N VAL A 109 5.81 -0.83 -1.61
CA VAL A 109 6.91 -1.69 -1.17
C VAL A 109 7.84 -0.83 -0.32
N VAL A 110 8.06 -1.25 0.92
CA VAL A 110 8.95 -0.58 1.86
C VAL A 110 10.26 -1.35 1.97
N ASN A 111 11.39 -0.64 1.86
CA ASN A 111 12.73 -1.21 1.86
C ASN A 111 12.85 -2.44 0.93
N ASP A 112 12.28 -2.31 -0.27
CA ASP A 112 12.23 -3.31 -1.33
C ASP A 112 11.51 -4.62 -1.01
N SER A 113 11.01 -4.84 0.22
CA SER A 113 10.67 -6.18 0.71
C SER A 113 9.38 -6.26 1.51
N ILE A 114 8.93 -5.16 2.10
CA ILE A 114 7.79 -5.12 3.03
C ILE A 114 6.56 -4.60 2.27
N PRO A 115 5.52 -5.42 2.03
CA PRO A 115 4.31 -4.93 1.42
C PRO A 115 3.50 -4.09 2.40
N MET A 116 2.94 -2.98 1.92
CA MET A 116 2.01 -2.14 2.66
C MET A 116 0.89 -1.65 1.73
N ILE A 117 -0.35 -1.73 2.19
CA ILE A 117 -1.52 -1.16 1.52
C ILE A 117 -2.16 -0.13 2.45
N VAL A 118 -2.46 1.04 1.91
CA VAL A 118 -3.15 2.13 2.59
C VAL A 118 -4.44 2.41 1.84
N LEU A 119 -5.58 2.25 2.50
CA LEU A 119 -6.89 2.29 1.84
C LEU A 119 -7.92 3.06 2.64
N ASP A 120 -8.91 3.57 1.91
CA ASP A 120 -10.11 4.19 2.47
C ASP A 120 -11.34 3.32 2.19
N ILE A 121 -11.92 2.77 3.25
CA ILE A 121 -13.12 1.90 3.20
C ILE A 121 -14.43 2.65 3.49
N ASP A 122 -14.34 3.83 4.11
CA ASP A 122 -15.50 4.55 4.64
C ASP A 122 -15.79 5.84 3.85
N GLY A 123 -14.88 6.23 2.96
CA GLY A 123 -15.02 7.37 2.08
C GLY A 123 -14.76 8.71 2.77
N PRO A 124 -15.32 9.82 2.25
CA PRO A 124 -15.01 11.18 2.71
C PRO A 124 -15.62 11.52 4.08
N PHE A 125 -16.33 10.58 4.72
CA PHE A 125 -17.15 10.82 5.91
C PHE A 125 -16.40 10.57 7.22
N THR A 126 -15.17 10.07 7.14
CA THR A 126 -14.38 9.66 8.31
C THR A 126 -13.04 10.38 8.36
N ARG A 127 -12.19 9.93 9.27
CA ARG A 127 -10.84 10.43 9.50
C ARG A 127 -9.88 9.26 9.49
N GLY A 128 -8.63 9.55 9.13
CA GLY A 128 -7.60 8.52 9.03
C GLY A 128 -7.81 7.57 7.85
N LEU A 129 -6.97 6.55 7.79
CA LEU A 129 -7.00 5.51 6.77
C LEU A 129 -6.75 4.15 7.41
N VAL A 130 -7.15 3.09 6.72
CA VAL A 130 -6.78 1.73 7.09
C VAL A 130 -5.40 1.43 6.51
N TYR A 131 -4.54 0.85 7.34
CA TYR A 131 -3.22 0.38 6.96
C TYR A 131 -3.20 -1.14 7.07
N ALA A 132 -2.73 -1.81 6.03
CA ALA A 132 -2.48 -3.23 6.01
C ALA A 132 -0.99 -3.47 5.67
N GLY A 133 -0.32 -4.32 6.44
CA GLY A 133 1.03 -4.78 6.14
C GLY A 133 1.27 -6.19 6.67
N SER A 134 2.45 -6.75 6.40
CA SER A 134 2.76 -8.14 6.80
C SER A 134 2.94 -8.30 8.30
N ILE A 135 2.28 -9.29 8.90
CA ILE A 135 2.49 -9.66 10.31
C ILE A 135 3.97 -9.96 10.65
N GLU A 136 4.74 -10.43 9.66
CA GLU A 136 6.17 -10.73 9.82
C GLU A 136 7.02 -9.49 10.10
N TYR A 137 6.53 -8.31 9.75
CA TYR A 137 7.21 -7.03 9.89
C TYR A 137 6.53 -6.09 10.90
N ILE A 138 5.71 -6.63 11.81
CA ILE A 138 4.90 -5.86 12.76
C ILE A 138 5.71 -4.84 13.57
N ASP A 139 6.94 -5.20 13.97
CA ASP A 139 7.81 -4.34 14.77
C ASP A 139 8.34 -3.12 13.99
N PHE A 140 8.36 -3.18 12.66
CA PHE A 140 8.80 -2.07 11.79
C PHE A 140 7.66 -1.10 11.47
N MET A 141 6.41 -1.54 11.57
CA MET A 141 5.24 -0.75 11.15
C MET A 141 5.09 0.61 11.86
N PRO A 142 5.36 0.77 13.17
CA PRO A 142 5.28 2.07 13.82
C PRO A 142 6.21 3.11 13.18
N GLU A 143 7.44 2.71 12.83
CA GLU A 143 8.40 3.60 12.18
C GLU A 143 7.99 3.88 10.73
N ILE A 144 7.55 2.87 9.99
CA ILE A 144 7.03 3.03 8.63
C ILE A 144 5.87 4.05 8.62
N LYS A 145 4.92 3.92 9.56
CA LYS A 145 3.78 4.83 9.70
C LYS A 145 4.23 6.26 10.01
N ARG A 146 5.21 6.41 10.91
CA ARG A 146 5.78 7.72 11.26
C ARG A 146 6.42 8.40 10.06
N THR A 147 7.22 7.67 9.29
CA THR A 147 7.87 8.17 8.06
C THR A 147 6.84 8.51 6.99
N PHE A 148 5.86 7.62 6.76
CA PHE A 148 4.75 7.87 5.84
C PHE A 148 3.96 9.12 6.22
N SER A 149 3.57 9.24 7.50
CA SER A 149 2.88 10.42 8.02
C SER A 149 3.72 11.69 7.85
N GLY A 150 5.03 11.62 8.11
CA GLY A 150 5.95 12.74 7.90
C GLY A 150 5.95 13.24 6.46
N LYS A 151 5.97 12.34 5.47
CA LYS A 151 5.88 12.70 4.04
C LYS A 151 4.58 13.44 3.73
N LEU A 152 3.43 12.96 4.22
CA LEU A 152 2.13 13.59 3.98
C LEU A 152 1.98 14.95 4.69
N MET A 153 2.50 15.06 5.91
CA MET A 153 2.44 16.31 6.67
C MET A 153 3.41 17.37 6.13
N GLY A 154 4.48 16.96 5.44
CA GLY A 154 5.40 17.87 4.74
C GLY A 154 4.82 18.52 3.47
N VAL A 155 3.62 18.12 3.04
CA VAL A 155 2.94 18.70 1.88
C VAL A 155 2.41 20.09 2.20
N ASN A 156 2.95 21.10 1.53
CA ASN A 156 2.48 22.48 1.60
C ASN A 156 1.35 22.80 0.60
N ARG A 157 1.26 22.03 -0.50
CA ARG A 157 0.25 22.21 -1.55
C ARG A 157 -0.39 20.85 -1.85
N PRO A 158 -1.65 20.63 -1.44
CA PRO A 158 -2.33 19.37 -1.72
C PRO A 158 -2.56 19.18 -3.24
N GLY A 159 -2.66 17.93 -3.67
CA GLY A 159 -2.84 17.56 -5.07
C GLY A 159 -4.31 17.45 -5.43
N ASN A 160 -4.68 17.97 -6.60
CA ASN A 160 -6.04 17.89 -7.12
C ASN A 160 -6.44 16.45 -7.42
N PHE A 161 -7.63 16.05 -6.97
CA PHE A 161 -8.17 14.71 -7.24
C PHE A 161 -9.69 14.76 -7.46
N GLU A 162 -10.20 13.75 -8.15
CA GLU A 162 -11.63 13.45 -8.27
C GLU A 162 -11.80 11.93 -8.16
N ASP A 163 -12.51 11.50 -7.13
CA ASP A 163 -12.84 10.09 -6.91
C ASP A 163 -14.37 9.89 -6.95
N VAL A 164 -14.80 8.66 -7.23
CA VAL A 164 -16.18 8.23 -7.07
C VAL A 164 -16.25 7.16 -6.01
N PHE A 165 -17.17 7.33 -5.06
CA PHE A 165 -17.38 6.39 -3.96
C PHE A 165 -18.84 5.96 -3.89
N TYR A 166 -19.08 4.69 -3.63
CA TYR A 166 -20.39 4.20 -3.21
C TYR A 166 -20.36 3.96 -1.71
N SER A 167 -21.22 4.63 -0.95
CA SER A 167 -21.37 4.39 0.49
C SER A 167 -22.44 3.32 0.71
N PRO A 168 -22.10 2.11 1.18
CA PRO A 168 -23.09 1.07 1.43
C PRO A 168 -24.08 1.46 2.53
N GLU A 169 -23.58 2.12 3.59
CA GLU A 169 -24.41 2.61 4.71
C GLU A 169 -25.51 3.57 4.25
N ARG A 170 -25.17 4.48 3.33
CA ARG A 170 -26.08 5.50 2.81
C ARG A 170 -26.84 5.03 1.57
N ARG A 171 -26.41 3.93 0.96
CA ARG A 171 -26.90 3.39 -0.32
C ARG A 171 -26.88 4.45 -1.43
N LYS A 172 -25.83 5.27 -1.44
CA LYS A 172 -25.71 6.47 -2.28
C LYS A 172 -24.33 6.57 -2.90
N TRP A 173 -24.28 7.19 -4.07
CA TRP A 173 -23.05 7.48 -4.79
C TRP A 173 -22.61 8.91 -4.52
N PHE A 174 -21.31 9.10 -4.42
CA PHE A 174 -20.69 10.38 -4.14
C PHE A 174 -19.56 10.66 -5.13
N ARG A 175 -19.45 11.92 -5.56
CA ARG A 175 -18.23 12.46 -6.17
C ARG A 175 -17.48 13.21 -5.08
N ILE A 176 -16.21 12.88 -4.88
CA ILE A 176 -15.33 13.54 -3.91
C ILE A 176 -14.25 14.25 -4.71
N THR A 177 -14.04 15.54 -4.46
CA THR A 177 -12.98 16.27 -5.14
C THR A 177 -12.18 17.13 -4.19
N TYR A 178 -10.93 17.36 -4.56
CA TYR A 178 -10.17 18.53 -4.16
C TYR A 178 -9.72 19.27 -5.42
N ARG A 179 -10.10 20.53 -5.54
CA ARG A 179 -9.69 21.38 -6.66
C ARG A 179 -9.57 22.82 -6.18
N ASP A 180 -8.47 23.47 -6.54
CA ASP A 180 -8.24 24.91 -6.31
C ASP A 180 -8.47 25.36 -4.85
N GLY A 181 -8.14 24.49 -3.89
CA GLY A 181 -8.25 24.79 -2.45
C GLY A 181 -9.57 24.36 -1.81
N GLU A 182 -10.53 23.84 -2.57
CA GLU A 182 -11.85 23.45 -2.07
C GLU A 182 -12.03 21.94 -2.05
N TYR A 183 -12.60 21.41 -0.96
CA TYR A 183 -13.02 20.02 -0.85
C TYR A 183 -14.53 19.93 -1.03
N THR A 184 -14.98 19.06 -1.93
CA THR A 184 -16.42 18.84 -2.15
C THR A 184 -16.77 17.36 -2.03
N THR A 185 -18.01 17.10 -1.64
CA THR A 185 -18.61 15.76 -1.57
C THR A 185 -20.06 15.87 -2.01
N ASP A 186 -20.28 15.59 -3.29
CA ASP A 186 -21.58 15.73 -3.92
C ASP A 186 -22.25 14.38 -4.05
N GLU A 187 -23.50 14.26 -3.61
CA GLU A 187 -24.33 13.11 -3.95
C GLU A 187 -24.62 13.12 -5.46
N ILE A 188 -24.38 11.99 -6.12
CA ILE A 188 -24.58 11.82 -7.55
C ILE A 188 -25.47 10.60 -7.83
N ASN A 189 -26.03 10.55 -9.03
CA ASN A 189 -26.58 9.30 -9.54
C ASN A 189 -25.45 8.30 -9.81
N ARG A 190 -25.77 7.00 -9.74
CA ARG A 190 -24.86 5.92 -10.13
C ARG A 190 -24.26 6.20 -11.52
N PRO A 191 -22.93 6.32 -11.65
CA PRO A 191 -22.33 6.51 -12.96
C PRO A 191 -22.54 5.30 -13.87
N ALA A 192 -22.82 5.55 -15.15
CA ALA A 192 -23.16 4.50 -16.11
C ALA A 192 -22.10 3.40 -16.23
N ARG A 193 -20.82 3.77 -16.12
CA ARG A 193 -19.68 2.82 -16.16
C ARG A 193 -19.71 1.78 -15.02
N PHE A 194 -20.36 2.10 -13.91
CA PHE A 194 -20.53 1.18 -12.80
C PHE A 194 -21.82 0.37 -12.88
N ASN A 195 -22.65 0.47 -13.91
CA ASN A 195 -23.97 -0.20 -13.95
C ASN A 195 -23.90 -1.73 -13.81
N GLN A 196 -22.80 -2.35 -14.25
CA GLN A 196 -22.59 -3.80 -14.18
C GLN A 196 -21.94 -4.26 -12.86
N LEU A 197 -21.47 -3.33 -12.03
CA LEU A 197 -20.79 -3.62 -10.77
C LEU A 197 -21.81 -4.02 -9.69
N ASN A 198 -21.75 -5.24 -9.15
CA ASN A 198 -22.63 -5.58 -8.03
C ASN A 198 -22.00 -5.13 -6.70
N LEU A 199 -22.57 -4.11 -6.06
CA LEU A 199 -22.10 -3.56 -4.78
C LEU A 199 -23.11 -3.78 -3.64
N ASN A 200 -24.11 -4.64 -3.85
CA ASN A 200 -25.16 -4.96 -2.87
C ASN A 200 -24.95 -6.33 -2.24
#